data_AF-A0A2U9BYH4-F1
#
_entry.id   AF-A0A2U9BYH4-F1
#
_cell.length_a   1.000
_cell.length_b   1.000
_cell.length_c   1.000
_cell.angle_alpha   90.00
_cell.angle_beta   90.00
_cell.angle_gamma   90.00
#
_symmetry.space_group_name_H-M   'P 1'
#
loop_
_entity.id
_entity.type
_entity.pdbx_description
1 polymer ?
#
loop_
_entity_poly.entity_id
_entity_poly.type
_entity_poly.pdbx_seq_one_letter_code
_entity_poly.pdbx_strand_id
1 'polypeptide(L)'
;MHLESYVNKELHTISPQEPKYQELKLQVYRDIFGCLIKEFKTYQPVLSAIKKEYENTLAYQQDLIRELEPLRSHLRLAREECERKVQARWGEEQAEIGALKREKQQLQRDVEAMREKEKATQEVVERLQYELSNQYLQYREERDARNLLIGQLSYLTSASVKEHPADENTGEAKDSVELELALKVCRKDLTKAQEELNRMKAEYWDVVPQRNWDTLERTHKQTLLQLKMLQADFNQLKSEHDTLLELHEKSDMQAETLDSTTVQIDASVSEGESHIQSSQCESGTLTVQESR
;
A
#
# COMPACT_ATOMS: atom_id res chain seq x y z
N MET A 1 67.78 25.56 -37.04
CA MET A 1 68.56 24.29 -37.16
C MET A 1 68.47 23.38 -35.94
N HIS A 2 69.08 23.68 -34.78
CA HIS A 2 69.07 22.70 -33.65
C HIS A 2 67.69 22.53 -33.00
N LEU A 3 66.97 23.63 -32.73
CA LEU A 3 65.64 23.59 -32.07
C LEU A 3 64.57 22.91 -32.94
N GLU A 4 64.51 23.21 -34.24
CA GLU A 4 63.56 22.58 -35.18
C GLU A 4 63.78 21.08 -35.31
N SER A 5 65.04 20.63 -35.32
CA SER A 5 65.37 19.20 -35.36
C SER A 5 64.96 18.48 -34.07
N TYR A 6 64.98 19.17 -32.93
CA TYR A 6 64.53 18.66 -31.64
C TYR A 6 63.00 18.54 -31.60
N VAL A 7 62.27 19.57 -32.06
CA VAL A 7 60.80 19.54 -32.16
C VAL A 7 60.32 18.36 -32.99
N ASN A 8 60.92 18.17 -34.17
CA ASN A 8 60.50 17.13 -35.09
C ASN A 8 60.78 15.72 -34.54
N LYS A 9 61.87 15.54 -33.80
CA LYS A 9 62.18 14.26 -33.13
C LYS A 9 61.21 13.98 -31.99
N GLU A 10 61.00 14.93 -31.08
CA GLU A 10 60.11 14.75 -29.94
C GLU A 10 58.65 14.54 -30.37
N LEU A 11 58.17 15.26 -31.41
CA LEU A 11 56.83 15.06 -31.98
C LEU A 11 56.67 13.72 -32.71
N HIS A 12 57.72 13.14 -33.28
CA HIS A 12 57.68 11.80 -33.90
C HIS A 12 57.66 10.68 -32.86
N THR A 13 58.14 10.93 -31.64
CA THR A 13 58.11 9.98 -30.53
C THR A 13 56.70 9.85 -29.92
N ILE A 14 55.87 10.87 -30.02
CA ILE A 14 54.51 10.88 -29.45
C ILE A 14 53.52 10.21 -30.41
N SER A 15 52.85 9.16 -29.95
CA SER A 15 51.87 8.42 -30.77
C SER A 15 50.54 9.17 -30.89
N PRO A 16 49.96 9.33 -32.10
CA PRO A 16 48.65 9.97 -32.30
C PRO A 16 47.47 9.27 -31.61
N GLN A 17 47.64 8.01 -31.19
CA GLN A 17 46.59 7.19 -30.58
C GLN A 17 46.54 7.30 -29.05
N GLU A 18 47.47 8.04 -28.43
CA GLU A 18 47.46 8.23 -26.98
C GLU A 18 46.33 9.16 -26.53
N PRO A 19 45.60 8.83 -25.46
CA PRO A 19 44.51 9.66 -24.94
C PRO A 19 44.99 11.04 -24.47
N LYS A 20 46.28 11.21 -24.18
CA LYS A 20 46.94 12.47 -23.79
C LYS A 20 47.80 13.08 -24.90
N TYR A 21 47.61 12.66 -26.15
CA TYR A 21 48.40 13.11 -27.29
C TYR A 21 48.52 14.64 -27.38
N GLN A 22 47.41 15.36 -27.16
CA GLN A 22 47.41 16.82 -27.22
C GLN A 22 48.16 17.48 -26.05
N GLU A 23 48.09 16.91 -24.84
CA GLU A 23 48.84 17.40 -23.68
C GLU A 23 50.35 17.17 -23.83
N LEU A 24 50.74 16.00 -24.35
CA LEU A 24 52.14 15.65 -24.62
C LEU A 24 52.71 16.53 -25.74
N LYS A 25 51.93 16.77 -26.80
CA LYS A 25 52.30 17.69 -27.88
C LYS A 25 52.48 19.12 -27.37
N LEU A 26 51.56 19.59 -26.52
CA LEU A 26 51.65 20.93 -25.91
C LEU A 26 52.87 21.06 -25.00
N GLN A 27 53.25 20.01 -24.28
CA GLN A 27 54.43 19.97 -23.42
C GLN A 27 55.72 20.20 -24.21
N VAL A 28 55.88 19.53 -25.36
CA VAL A 28 57.03 19.74 -26.26
C VAL A 28 57.13 21.20 -26.69
N TYR A 29 56.03 21.81 -27.14
CA TYR A 29 56.01 23.22 -27.53
C TYR A 29 56.27 24.17 -26.36
N ARG A 30 55.80 23.86 -25.15
CA ARG A 30 56.05 24.65 -23.93
C ARG A 30 57.53 24.70 -23.58
N ASP A 31 58.22 23.57 -23.73
CA ASP A 31 59.64 23.43 -23.42
C ASP A 31 60.50 24.20 -24.44
N ILE A 32 60.15 24.11 -25.73
CA ILE A 32 60.79 24.87 -26.81
C ILE A 32 60.57 26.37 -26.64
N PHE A 33 59.35 26.78 -26.31
CA PHE A 33 59.03 28.19 -26.04
C PHE A 33 59.82 28.72 -24.85
N GLY A 34 60.02 27.90 -23.81
CA GLY A 34 60.92 28.21 -22.70
C GLY A 34 62.38 28.42 -23.14
N CYS A 35 62.89 27.61 -24.06
CA CYS A 35 64.21 27.82 -24.66
C CYS A 35 64.28 29.12 -25.47
N LEU A 36 63.27 29.41 -26.30
CA LEU A 36 63.20 30.65 -27.08
C LEU A 36 63.22 31.90 -26.19
N ILE A 37 62.45 31.91 -25.11
CA ILE A 37 62.41 33.04 -24.16
C ILE A 37 63.79 33.36 -23.58
N LYS A 38 64.60 32.33 -23.29
CA LYS A 38 65.96 32.50 -22.73
C LYS A 38 66.92 33.19 -23.70
N GLU A 39 66.73 33.02 -25.00
CA GLU A 39 67.57 33.64 -26.04
C GLU A 39 67.21 35.12 -26.27
N PHE A 40 65.94 35.52 -26.09
CA PHE A 40 65.47 36.89 -26.33
C PHE A 40 65.57 37.80 -25.09
N LYS A 41 66.78 38.23 -24.73
CA LYS A 41 67.04 39.01 -23.50
C LYS A 41 66.23 40.31 -23.35
N THR A 42 65.97 41.05 -24.43
CA THR A 42 65.27 42.34 -24.38
C THR A 42 63.76 42.20 -24.13
N TYR A 43 63.15 41.14 -24.65
CA TYR A 43 61.71 40.89 -24.56
C TYR A 43 61.35 39.77 -23.57
N GLN A 44 62.36 39.20 -22.91
CA GLN A 44 62.22 38.10 -21.96
C GLN A 44 61.14 38.35 -20.90
N PRO A 45 61.03 39.53 -20.25
CA PRO A 45 60.01 39.76 -19.22
C PRO A 45 58.58 39.65 -19.78
N VAL A 46 58.36 40.23 -20.96
CA VAL A 46 57.04 40.22 -21.62
C VAL A 46 56.68 38.81 -22.10
N LEU A 47 57.60 38.09 -22.76
CA LEU A 47 57.33 36.74 -23.22
C LEU A 47 57.15 35.74 -22.05
N SER A 48 57.87 35.93 -20.95
CA SER A 48 57.69 35.14 -19.72
C SER A 48 56.34 35.42 -19.07
N ALA A 49 55.91 36.68 -19.02
CA ALA A 49 54.58 37.05 -18.52
C ALA A 49 53.47 36.44 -19.37
N ILE A 50 53.57 36.50 -20.70
CA ILE A 50 52.63 35.87 -21.62
C ILE A 50 52.58 34.35 -21.41
N LYS A 51 53.75 33.68 -21.34
CA LYS A 51 53.83 32.24 -21.04
C LYS A 51 53.14 31.89 -19.73
N LYS A 52 53.39 32.68 -18.69
CA LYS A 52 52.81 32.49 -17.36
C LYS A 52 51.29 32.61 -17.38
N GLU A 53 50.72 33.60 -18.07
CA GLU A 53 49.26 33.75 -18.18
C GLU A 53 48.59 32.54 -18.86
N TYR A 54 49.20 32.02 -19.93
CA TYR A 54 48.69 30.82 -20.58
C TYR A 54 48.84 29.57 -19.69
N GLU A 55 49.96 29.43 -18.97
CA GLU A 55 50.15 28.34 -18.02
C GLU A 55 49.14 28.39 -16.87
N ASN A 56 48.87 29.58 -16.33
CA ASN A 56 47.85 29.80 -15.31
C ASN A 56 46.45 29.41 -15.84
N THR A 57 46.12 29.84 -17.06
CA THR A 57 44.81 29.55 -17.68
C THR A 57 44.65 28.04 -17.94
N LEU A 58 45.70 27.36 -18.39
CA LEU A 58 45.69 25.92 -18.60
C LEU A 58 45.53 25.15 -17.29
N ALA A 59 46.23 25.56 -16.23
CA ALA A 59 46.08 24.98 -14.90
C ALA A 59 44.64 25.13 -14.38
N TYR A 60 44.08 26.35 -14.48
CA TYR A 60 42.69 26.61 -14.12
C TYR A 60 41.68 25.73 -14.88
N GLN A 61 41.87 25.55 -16.19
CA GLN A 61 41.00 24.67 -16.99
C GLN A 61 41.15 23.20 -16.60
N GLN A 62 42.36 22.73 -16.29
CA GLN A 62 42.57 21.36 -15.81
C GLN A 62 41.89 21.12 -14.47
N ASP A 63 41.94 22.08 -13.56
CA ASP A 63 41.28 22.00 -12.26
C ASP A 63 39.75 21.96 -12.44
N LEU A 64 39.19 22.82 -13.29
CA LEU A 64 37.76 22.79 -13.62
C LEU A 64 37.31 21.44 -14.22
N ILE A 65 38.12 20.84 -15.10
CA ILE A 65 37.84 19.50 -15.66
C ILE A 65 37.85 18.44 -14.55
N ARG A 66 38.81 18.52 -13.61
CA ARG A 66 38.88 17.59 -12.47
C ARG A 66 37.67 17.71 -11.55
N GLU A 67 37.14 18.91 -11.34
CA GLU A 67 35.91 19.14 -10.55
C GLU A 67 34.64 18.63 -11.25
N LEU A 68 34.60 18.67 -12.58
CA LEU A 68 33.44 18.18 -13.35
C LEU A 68 33.31 16.65 -13.37
N GLU A 69 34.42 15.92 -13.24
CA GLU A 69 34.45 14.45 -13.27
C GLU A 69 33.62 13.79 -12.14
N PRO A 70 33.76 14.18 -10.85
CA PRO A 70 32.92 13.66 -9.80
C PRO A 70 31.46 14.04 -10.01
N LEU A 71 31.14 15.25 -10.49
CA LEU A 71 29.76 15.63 -10.76
C LEU A 71 29.10 14.75 -11.83
N ARG A 72 29.83 14.40 -12.89
CA ARG A 72 29.39 13.43 -13.91
C ARG A 72 29.14 12.05 -13.31
N SER A 73 30.00 11.58 -12.41
CA SER A 73 29.78 10.30 -11.73
C SER A 73 28.55 10.31 -10.82
N HIS A 74 28.32 11.38 -10.07
CA HIS A 74 27.14 11.53 -9.21
C HIS A 74 25.85 11.57 -10.04
N LEU A 75 25.85 12.32 -11.15
CA LEU A 75 24.70 12.36 -12.05
C LEU A 75 24.39 10.97 -12.64
N ARG A 76 25.42 10.22 -13.05
CA ARG A 76 25.25 8.85 -13.54
C ARG A 76 24.64 7.93 -12.47
N LEU A 77 25.13 7.98 -11.24
CA LEU A 77 24.59 7.18 -10.13
C LEU A 77 23.13 7.57 -9.80
N ALA A 78 22.84 8.87 -9.74
CA ALA A 78 21.47 9.37 -9.51
C ALA A 78 20.52 8.93 -10.63
N ARG A 79 20.97 8.92 -11.89
CA ARG A 79 20.20 8.40 -13.03
C ARG A 79 19.93 6.91 -12.89
N GLU A 80 20.95 6.11 -12.59
CA GLU A 80 20.82 4.66 -12.38
C GLU A 80 19.85 4.35 -11.22
N GLU A 81 19.88 5.17 -10.16
CA GLU A 81 18.95 5.05 -9.05
C GLU A 81 17.52 5.38 -9.42
N CYS A 82 17.29 6.47 -10.15
CA CYS A 82 15.96 6.82 -10.66
C CYS A 82 15.41 5.73 -11.56
N GLU A 83 16.23 5.20 -12.49
CA GLU A 83 15.82 4.14 -13.40
C GLU A 83 15.42 2.86 -12.64
N ARG A 84 16.20 2.46 -11.63
CA ARG A 84 15.86 1.34 -10.74
C ARG A 84 14.55 1.58 -9.99
N LYS A 85 14.32 2.78 -9.46
CA LYS A 85 13.08 3.13 -8.76
C LYS A 85 11.87 3.04 -9.69
N VAL A 86 12.00 3.57 -10.92
CA VAL A 86 10.94 3.49 -11.94
C VAL A 86 10.64 2.04 -12.31
N GLN A 87 11.65 1.21 -12.53
CA GLN A 87 11.46 -0.21 -12.85
C GLN A 87 10.82 -0.98 -11.70
N ALA A 88 11.20 -0.71 -10.45
CA ALA A 88 10.59 -1.33 -9.28
C ALA A 88 9.09 -0.99 -9.17
N ARG A 89 8.75 0.30 -9.28
CA ARG A 89 7.35 0.76 -9.27
C ARG A 89 6.54 0.15 -10.41
N TRP A 90 7.12 0.09 -11.60
CA TRP A 90 6.47 -0.56 -12.73
C TRP A 90 6.19 -2.05 -12.47
N GLY A 91 7.12 -2.76 -11.84
CA GLY A 91 6.94 -4.15 -11.44
C GLY A 91 5.80 -4.33 -10.42
N GLU A 92 5.76 -3.47 -9.40
CA GLU A 92 4.69 -3.44 -8.39
C GLU A 92 3.32 -3.21 -9.04
N GLU A 93 3.20 -2.19 -9.89
CA GLU A 93 1.95 -1.85 -10.59
C GLU A 93 1.47 -3.00 -11.48
N GLN A 94 2.36 -3.66 -12.22
CA GLN A 94 1.99 -4.81 -13.06
C GLN A 94 1.50 -6.00 -12.23
N ALA A 95 2.13 -6.26 -11.09
CA ALA A 95 1.70 -7.31 -10.17
C ALA A 95 0.31 -7.01 -9.59
N GLU A 96 0.06 -5.77 -9.17
CA GLU A 96 -1.23 -5.29 -8.66
C GLU A 96 -2.33 -5.37 -9.74
N ILE A 97 -2.06 -4.86 -10.95
CA ILE A 97 -2.98 -4.97 -12.09
C ILE A 97 -3.32 -6.44 -12.37
N GLY A 98 -2.33 -7.33 -12.31
CA GLY A 98 -2.53 -8.76 -12.45
C GLY A 98 -3.42 -9.36 -11.36
N ALA A 99 -3.25 -8.93 -10.11
CA ALA A 99 -4.08 -9.35 -8.98
C ALA A 99 -5.53 -8.88 -9.13
N LEU A 100 -5.72 -7.59 -9.38
CA LEU A 100 -7.05 -7.00 -9.58
C LEU A 100 -7.79 -7.61 -10.76
N LYS A 101 -7.11 -7.95 -11.85
CA LYS A 101 -7.72 -8.67 -12.99
C LYS A 101 -8.23 -10.05 -12.58
N ARG A 102 -7.46 -10.81 -11.79
CA ARG A 102 -7.87 -12.13 -11.29
C ARG A 102 -9.06 -12.03 -10.36
N GLU A 103 -9.04 -11.07 -9.44
CA GLU A 103 -10.14 -10.81 -8.51
C GLU A 103 -11.42 -10.39 -9.24
N LYS A 104 -11.32 -9.45 -10.20
CA LYS A 104 -12.44 -9.06 -11.05
C LYS A 104 -13.09 -10.25 -11.73
N GLN A 105 -12.28 -11.15 -12.31
CA GLN A 105 -12.80 -12.36 -12.97
C GLN A 105 -13.47 -13.31 -11.98
N GLN A 106 -12.94 -13.42 -10.76
CA GLN A 106 -13.56 -14.22 -9.70
C GLN A 106 -14.92 -13.65 -9.31
N LEU A 107 -14.98 -12.35 -9.02
CA LEU A 107 -16.22 -11.67 -8.67
C LEU A 107 -17.27 -11.77 -9.78
N GLN A 108 -16.87 -11.68 -11.05
CA GLN A 108 -17.79 -11.89 -12.18
C GLN A 108 -18.40 -13.28 -12.17
N ARG A 109 -17.58 -14.34 -11.96
CA ARG A 109 -18.07 -15.71 -11.84
C ARG A 109 -19.00 -15.89 -10.65
N ASP A 110 -18.71 -15.26 -9.53
CA ASP A 110 -19.55 -15.34 -8.33
C ASP A 110 -20.91 -14.64 -8.56
N VAL A 111 -20.91 -13.49 -9.23
CA VAL A 111 -22.16 -12.78 -9.61
C VAL A 111 -23.01 -13.63 -10.54
N GLU A 112 -22.41 -14.26 -11.54
CA GLU A 112 -23.11 -15.17 -12.46
C GLU A 112 -23.73 -16.35 -11.71
N ALA A 113 -22.96 -17.01 -10.85
CA ALA A 113 -23.44 -18.11 -10.03
C ALA A 113 -24.58 -17.70 -9.08
N MET A 114 -24.51 -16.50 -8.50
CA MET A 114 -25.59 -15.97 -7.65
C MET A 114 -26.85 -15.65 -8.45
N ARG A 115 -26.72 -15.09 -9.66
CA ARG A 115 -27.85 -14.86 -10.57
C ARG A 115 -28.52 -16.16 -11.00
N GLU A 116 -27.75 -17.22 -11.25
CA GLU A 116 -28.30 -18.54 -11.58
C GLU A 116 -29.10 -19.12 -10.40
N LYS A 117 -28.56 -19.02 -9.18
CA LYS A 117 -29.27 -19.43 -7.97
C LYS A 117 -30.56 -18.63 -7.77
N GLU A 118 -30.51 -17.32 -7.96
CA GLU A 118 -31.68 -16.45 -7.86
C GLU A 118 -32.78 -16.90 -8.83
N LYS A 119 -32.44 -17.12 -10.10
CA LYS A 119 -33.38 -17.65 -11.10
C LYS A 119 -33.97 -19.00 -10.70
N ALA A 120 -33.13 -19.94 -10.28
CA ALA A 120 -33.59 -21.26 -9.84
C ALA A 120 -34.53 -21.18 -8.63
N THR A 121 -34.23 -20.29 -7.67
CA THR A 121 -35.13 -20.06 -6.52
C THR A 121 -36.44 -19.41 -6.94
N GLN A 122 -36.39 -18.47 -7.89
CA GLN A 122 -37.57 -17.78 -8.42
C GLN A 122 -38.50 -18.77 -9.13
N GLU A 123 -37.97 -19.67 -9.95
CA GLU A 123 -38.75 -20.74 -10.61
C GLU A 123 -39.45 -21.65 -9.59
N VAL A 124 -38.77 -22.00 -8.49
CA VAL A 124 -39.38 -22.80 -7.41
C VAL A 124 -40.50 -22.02 -6.71
N VAL A 125 -40.30 -20.73 -6.45
CA VAL A 125 -41.32 -19.86 -5.85
C VAL A 125 -42.55 -19.78 -6.75
N GLU A 126 -42.38 -19.56 -8.05
CA GLU A 126 -43.47 -19.50 -9.02
C GLU A 126 -44.25 -20.81 -9.09
N ARG A 127 -43.55 -21.95 -9.10
CA ARG A 127 -44.19 -23.28 -9.07
C ARG A 127 -45.03 -23.48 -7.80
N LEU A 128 -44.48 -23.13 -6.62
CA LEU A 128 -45.19 -23.27 -5.36
C LEU A 128 -46.41 -22.34 -5.27
N GLN A 129 -46.30 -21.11 -5.80
CA GLN A 129 -47.44 -20.20 -5.89
C GLN A 129 -48.55 -20.79 -6.78
N TYR A 130 -48.17 -21.37 -7.92
CA TYR A 130 -49.10 -22.05 -8.82
C TYR A 130 -49.80 -23.24 -8.13
N GLU A 131 -49.05 -24.15 -7.51
CA GLU A 131 -49.60 -25.29 -6.77
C GLU A 131 -50.55 -24.84 -5.65
N LEU A 132 -50.15 -23.82 -4.88
CA LEU A 132 -50.98 -23.28 -3.80
C LEU A 132 -52.30 -22.72 -4.33
N SER A 133 -52.27 -21.94 -5.42
CA SER A 133 -53.49 -21.39 -6.03
C SER A 133 -54.41 -22.47 -6.58
N ASN A 134 -53.86 -23.53 -7.19
CA ASN A 134 -54.62 -24.69 -7.63
C ASN A 134 -55.28 -25.42 -6.44
N GLN A 135 -54.54 -25.62 -5.35
CA GLN A 135 -55.08 -26.23 -4.14
C GLN A 135 -56.25 -25.40 -3.58
N TYR A 136 -56.10 -24.08 -3.51
CA TYR A 136 -57.20 -23.19 -3.08
C TYR A 136 -58.43 -23.29 -4.00
N LEU A 137 -58.23 -23.41 -5.31
CA LEU A 137 -59.33 -23.59 -6.25
C LEU A 137 -60.05 -24.92 -6.02
N GLN A 138 -59.31 -26.02 -5.88
CA GLN A 138 -59.88 -27.34 -5.57
C GLN A 138 -60.68 -27.34 -4.27
N TYR A 139 -60.15 -26.74 -3.20
CA TYR A 139 -60.88 -26.62 -1.93
C TYR A 139 -62.18 -25.83 -2.06
N ARG A 140 -62.21 -24.80 -2.91
CA ARG A 140 -63.42 -24.02 -3.17
C ARG A 140 -64.45 -24.84 -3.94
N GLU A 141 -64.04 -25.53 -5.00
CA GLU A 141 -64.92 -26.40 -5.81
C GLU A 141 -65.51 -27.52 -4.96
N GLU A 142 -64.71 -28.18 -4.14
CA GLU A 142 -65.17 -29.20 -3.18
C GLU A 142 -66.17 -28.64 -2.17
N ARG A 143 -65.93 -27.42 -1.65
CA ARG A 143 -66.86 -26.74 -0.77
C ARG A 143 -68.18 -26.43 -1.47
N ASP A 144 -68.14 -25.95 -2.71
CA ASP A 144 -69.31 -25.63 -3.50
C ASP A 144 -70.12 -26.89 -3.83
N ALA A 145 -69.46 -28.00 -4.19
CA ALA A 145 -70.07 -29.31 -4.39
C ALA A 145 -70.74 -29.85 -3.11
N ARG A 146 -70.06 -29.72 -1.96
CA ARG A 146 -70.62 -30.08 -0.64
C ARG A 146 -71.85 -29.24 -0.30
N ASN A 147 -71.80 -27.93 -0.52
CA ASN A 147 -72.94 -27.04 -0.28
C ASN A 147 -74.15 -27.42 -1.15
N LEU A 148 -73.91 -27.74 -2.43
CA LEU A 148 -74.95 -28.20 -3.35
C LEU A 148 -75.58 -29.51 -2.84
N LEU A 149 -74.77 -30.48 -2.42
CA LEU A 149 -75.25 -31.75 -1.90
C LEU A 149 -76.07 -31.58 -0.61
N ILE A 150 -75.62 -30.72 0.32
CA ILE A 150 -76.38 -30.36 1.52
C ILE A 150 -77.71 -29.71 1.14
N GLY A 151 -77.71 -28.81 0.13
CA GLY A 151 -78.92 -28.20 -0.41
C GLY A 151 -79.90 -29.24 -0.93
N GLN A 152 -79.42 -30.19 -1.75
CA GLN A 152 -80.22 -31.29 -2.28
C GLN A 152 -80.78 -32.18 -1.17
N LEU A 153 -79.96 -32.57 -0.20
CA LEU A 153 -80.39 -33.35 0.96
C LEU A 153 -81.46 -32.61 1.75
N SER A 154 -81.28 -31.32 2.06
CA SER A 154 -82.28 -30.53 2.78
C SER A 154 -83.60 -30.38 2.02
N TYR A 155 -83.55 -30.27 0.68
CA TYR A 155 -84.73 -30.28 -0.18
C TYR A 155 -85.46 -31.63 -0.11
N LEU A 156 -84.74 -32.74 -0.24
CA LEU A 156 -85.32 -34.09 -0.15
C LEU A 156 -85.91 -34.37 1.24
N THR A 157 -85.20 -34.03 2.32
CA THR A 157 -85.70 -34.17 3.69
C THR A 157 -86.94 -33.32 3.92
N SER A 158 -86.95 -32.06 3.47
CA SER A 158 -88.13 -31.20 3.61
C SER A 158 -89.30 -31.60 2.70
N ALA A 159 -89.05 -32.25 1.56
CA ALA A 159 -90.07 -32.85 0.71
C ALA A 159 -90.65 -34.14 1.35
N SER A 160 -89.81 -35.00 1.92
CA SER A 160 -90.19 -36.21 2.66
C SER A 160 -90.97 -35.90 3.95
N VAL A 161 -90.56 -34.86 4.70
CA VAL A 161 -91.25 -34.38 5.91
C VAL A 161 -92.61 -33.77 5.59
N LYS A 162 -92.89 -33.39 4.34
CA LYS A 162 -94.23 -32.99 3.89
C LYS A 162 -95.14 -34.17 3.52
N GLU A 163 -94.64 -35.39 3.42
CA GLU A 163 -95.43 -36.59 3.04
C GLU A 163 -95.65 -37.59 4.19
N HIS A 164 -94.98 -37.45 5.34
CA HIS A 164 -95.24 -38.28 6.52
C HIS A 164 -95.37 -37.44 7.80
N PRO A 165 -96.52 -37.46 8.51
CA PRO A 165 -96.55 -36.98 9.87
C PRO A 165 -95.84 -38.00 10.75
N ALA A 166 -94.83 -37.50 11.47
CA ALA A 166 -94.27 -38.03 12.71
C ALA A 166 -94.20 -39.55 12.84
N ASP A 167 -92.97 -40.10 12.80
CA ASP A 167 -92.67 -41.17 13.73
C ASP A 167 -91.19 -41.22 14.15
N GLU A 168 -91.04 -41.39 15.45
CA GLU A 168 -89.92 -41.94 16.23
C GLU A 168 -88.47 -41.74 15.74
N ASN A 169 -87.69 -40.99 16.53
CA ASN A 169 -86.36 -41.49 16.91
C ASN A 169 -85.85 -40.91 18.24
N THR A 170 -86.22 -41.56 19.34
CA THR A 170 -85.75 -41.24 20.71
C THR A 170 -84.34 -41.83 20.98
N GLY A 171 -83.66 -42.36 19.96
CA GLY A 171 -82.32 -42.96 20.03
C GLY A 171 -81.15 -42.03 19.67
N GLU A 172 -81.33 -41.09 18.74
CA GLU A 172 -80.25 -40.24 18.20
C GLU A 172 -79.82 -39.10 19.13
N ALA A 173 -80.70 -38.69 20.06
CA ALA A 173 -80.42 -37.58 20.97
C ALA A 173 -79.29 -37.88 21.97
N LYS A 174 -79.04 -39.15 22.30
CA LYS A 174 -77.94 -39.53 23.22
C LYS A 174 -76.58 -39.45 22.53
N ASP A 175 -76.49 -39.97 21.31
CA ASP A 175 -75.27 -39.98 20.50
C ASP A 175 -74.85 -38.56 20.06
N SER A 176 -75.82 -37.71 19.71
CA SER A 176 -75.55 -36.29 19.40
C SER A 176 -74.99 -35.52 20.61
N VAL A 177 -75.45 -35.82 21.82
CA VAL A 177 -74.97 -35.16 23.04
C VAL A 177 -73.57 -35.63 23.41
N GLU A 178 -73.28 -36.93 23.25
CA GLU A 178 -71.94 -37.50 23.47
C GLU A 178 -70.91 -36.91 22.49
N LEU A 179 -71.26 -36.78 21.21
CA LEU A 179 -70.41 -36.17 20.20
C LEU A 179 -70.15 -34.68 20.47
N GLU A 180 -71.16 -33.93 20.90
CA GLU A 180 -71.01 -32.52 21.26
C GLU A 180 -70.11 -32.35 22.49
N LEU A 181 -70.22 -33.27 23.47
CA LEU A 181 -69.33 -33.30 24.63
C LEU A 181 -67.89 -33.60 24.23
N ALA A 182 -67.67 -34.61 23.36
CA ALA A 182 -66.35 -34.96 22.85
C ALA A 182 -65.70 -33.80 22.07
N LEU A 183 -66.47 -33.12 21.21
CA LEU A 183 -66.00 -31.94 20.49
C LEU A 183 -65.63 -30.78 21.43
N LYS A 184 -66.41 -30.56 22.50
CA LYS A 184 -66.10 -29.56 23.53
C LYS A 184 -64.81 -29.92 24.27
N VAL A 185 -64.56 -31.20 24.56
CA VAL A 185 -63.32 -31.68 25.18
C VAL A 185 -62.14 -31.48 24.24
N CYS A 186 -62.22 -31.93 22.98
CA CYS A 186 -61.15 -31.76 21.99
C CYS A 186 -60.79 -30.28 21.75
N ARG A 187 -61.78 -29.38 21.71
CA ARG A 187 -61.54 -27.94 21.58
C ARG A 187 -60.81 -27.38 22.79
N LYS A 188 -61.18 -27.79 24.01
CA LYS A 188 -60.51 -27.38 25.24
C LYS A 188 -59.07 -27.89 25.31
N ASP A 189 -58.84 -29.12 24.87
CA ASP A 189 -57.49 -29.69 24.89
C ASP A 189 -56.60 -29.06 23.82
N LEU A 190 -57.16 -28.70 22.65
CA LEU A 190 -56.47 -27.90 21.64
C LEU A 190 -56.08 -26.52 22.19
N THR A 191 -56.99 -25.82 22.87
CA THR A 191 -56.68 -24.51 23.46
C THR A 191 -55.59 -24.62 24.52
N LYS A 192 -55.65 -25.66 25.38
CA LYS A 192 -54.59 -25.90 26.37
C LYS A 192 -53.25 -26.16 25.70
N ALA A 193 -53.19 -27.06 24.71
CA ALA A 193 -51.94 -27.36 24.00
C ALA A 193 -51.36 -26.11 23.32
N GLN A 194 -52.21 -25.24 22.76
CA GLN A 194 -51.79 -23.98 22.17
C GLN A 194 -51.25 -22.99 23.22
N GLU A 195 -51.90 -22.90 24.38
CA GLU A 195 -51.42 -22.09 25.51
C GLU A 195 -50.08 -22.60 26.05
N GLU A 196 -49.90 -23.91 26.18
CA GLU A 196 -48.63 -24.51 26.60
C GLU A 196 -47.50 -24.26 25.60
N LEU A 197 -47.79 -24.38 24.30
CA LEU A 197 -46.83 -24.09 23.24
C LEU A 197 -46.43 -22.60 23.24
N ASN A 198 -47.40 -21.71 23.42
CA ASN A 198 -47.13 -20.27 23.51
C ASN A 198 -46.32 -19.94 24.77
N ARG A 199 -46.62 -20.58 25.90
CA ARG A 199 -45.83 -20.47 27.14
C ARG A 199 -44.39 -20.92 26.92
N MET A 200 -44.18 -22.11 26.35
CA MET A 200 -42.82 -22.59 26.05
C MET A 200 -42.09 -21.64 25.11
N LYS A 201 -42.73 -21.18 24.02
CA LYS A 201 -42.11 -20.22 23.10
C LYS A 201 -41.70 -18.93 23.80
N ALA A 202 -42.50 -18.41 24.72
CA ALA A 202 -42.16 -17.23 25.50
C ALA A 202 -41.01 -17.47 26.48
N GLU A 203 -40.98 -18.64 27.14
CA GLU A 203 -39.92 -19.04 28.07
C GLU A 203 -38.57 -19.26 27.36
N TYR A 204 -38.57 -19.80 26.15
CA TYR A 204 -37.37 -20.09 25.37
C TYR A 204 -37.05 -19.05 24.29
N TRP A 205 -37.77 -17.92 24.24
CA TRP A 205 -37.56 -16.87 23.24
C TRP A 205 -36.17 -16.23 23.34
N ASP A 206 -35.66 -16.06 24.57
CA ASP A 206 -34.39 -15.37 24.84
C ASP A 206 -33.21 -16.34 25.09
N VAL A 207 -33.44 -17.65 24.90
CA VAL A 207 -32.43 -18.67 25.19
C VAL A 207 -31.75 -19.11 23.90
N VAL A 208 -30.48 -18.77 23.77
CA VAL A 208 -29.64 -19.25 22.67
C VAL A 208 -29.23 -20.71 22.95
N PRO A 209 -29.38 -21.63 21.98
CA PRO A 209 -28.93 -23.01 22.14
C PRO A 209 -27.45 -23.10 22.54
N GLN A 210 -27.12 -23.96 23.50
CA GLN A 210 -25.76 -24.07 24.05
C GLN A 210 -24.67 -24.27 22.97
N ARG A 211 -24.96 -25.07 21.94
CA ARG A 211 -24.05 -25.27 20.79
C ARG A 211 -23.70 -23.97 20.05
N ASN A 212 -24.66 -23.05 19.94
CA ASN A 212 -24.45 -21.76 19.29
C ASN A 212 -23.66 -20.84 20.21
N TRP A 213 -23.93 -20.87 21.53
CA TRP A 213 -23.15 -20.18 22.55
C TRP A 213 -21.69 -20.62 22.57
N ASP A 214 -21.43 -21.93 22.61
CA ASP A 214 -20.07 -22.48 22.62
C ASP A 214 -19.30 -22.08 21.35
N THR A 215 -20.00 -21.99 20.22
CA THR A 215 -19.41 -21.57 18.95
C THR A 215 -19.10 -20.08 18.95
N LEU A 216 -20.03 -19.26 19.44
CA LEU A 216 -19.84 -17.82 19.59
C LEU A 216 -18.74 -17.49 20.60
N GLU A 217 -18.63 -18.24 21.69
CA GLU A 217 -17.60 -18.03 22.71
C GLU A 217 -16.21 -18.40 22.17
N ARG A 218 -16.10 -19.50 21.41
CA ARG A 218 -14.86 -19.89 20.72
C ARG A 218 -14.40 -18.83 19.73
N THR A 219 -15.31 -18.32 18.89
CA THR A 219 -14.95 -17.26 17.94
C THR A 219 -14.57 -15.97 18.66
N HIS A 220 -15.30 -15.59 19.70
CA HIS A 220 -14.97 -14.41 20.51
C HIS A 220 -13.57 -14.51 21.14
N LYS A 221 -13.24 -15.66 21.75
CA LYS A 221 -11.90 -15.92 22.33
C LYS A 221 -10.81 -15.83 21.25
N GLN A 222 -11.05 -16.40 20.08
CA GLN A 222 -10.10 -16.34 18.95
C GLN A 222 -9.87 -14.89 18.47
N THR A 223 -10.95 -14.13 18.26
CA THR A 223 -10.87 -12.73 17.83
C THR A 223 -10.15 -11.87 18.87
N LEU A 224 -10.40 -12.11 20.15
CA LEU A 224 -9.71 -11.41 21.23
C LEU A 224 -8.20 -11.67 21.23
N LEU A 225 -7.78 -12.91 20.96
CA LEU A 225 -6.35 -13.25 20.82
C LEU A 225 -5.72 -12.54 19.61
N GLN A 226 -6.39 -12.55 18.46
CA GLN A 226 -5.92 -11.85 17.26
C GLN A 226 -5.79 -10.34 17.50
N LEU A 227 -6.73 -9.73 18.21
CA LEU A 227 -6.68 -8.31 18.54
C LEU A 227 -5.50 -7.99 19.46
N LYS A 228 -5.23 -8.84 20.47
CA LYS A 228 -4.06 -8.69 21.34
C LYS A 228 -2.74 -8.83 20.58
N MET A 229 -2.65 -9.78 19.65
CA MET A 229 -1.47 -9.95 18.79
C MET A 229 -1.25 -8.71 17.93
N LEU A 230 -2.30 -8.26 17.22
CA LEU A 230 -2.22 -7.08 16.37
C LEU A 230 -1.87 -5.80 17.15
N GLN A 231 -2.36 -5.68 18.38
CA GLN A 231 -1.98 -4.59 19.28
C GLN A 231 -0.51 -4.67 19.69
N ALA A 232 0.03 -5.86 19.93
CA ALA A 232 1.45 -6.04 20.22
C ALA A 232 2.32 -5.68 19.00
N ASP A 233 1.95 -6.16 17.82
CA ASP A 233 2.63 -5.85 16.56
C ASP A 233 2.60 -4.35 16.25
N PHE A 234 1.46 -3.69 16.48
CA PHE A 234 1.33 -2.24 16.33
C PHE A 234 2.24 -1.48 17.30
N ASN A 235 2.31 -1.89 18.56
CA ASN A 235 3.18 -1.27 19.54
C ASN A 235 4.67 -1.48 19.19
N GLN A 236 5.03 -2.65 18.67
CA GLN A 236 6.38 -2.93 18.19
C GLN A 236 6.72 -2.01 17.00
N LEU A 237 5.86 -1.96 15.99
CA LEU A 237 6.06 -1.11 14.81
C LEU A 237 6.18 0.36 15.21
N LYS A 238 5.37 0.82 16.17
CA LYS A 238 5.46 2.16 16.72
C LYS A 238 6.83 2.41 17.37
N SER A 239 7.33 1.47 18.18
CA SER A 239 8.66 1.62 18.79
C SER A 239 9.77 1.63 17.75
N GLU A 240 9.70 0.79 16.70
CA GLU A 240 10.66 0.79 15.60
C GLU A 240 10.62 2.13 14.84
N HIS A 241 9.43 2.66 14.57
CA HIS A 241 9.27 3.97 13.95
C HIS A 241 9.86 5.09 14.81
N ASP A 242 9.56 5.11 16.10
CA ASP A 242 10.09 6.11 17.05
C ASP A 242 11.65 6.04 17.08
N THR A 243 12.24 4.83 17.05
CA THR A 243 13.70 4.69 16.99
C THR A 243 14.31 5.18 15.68
N LEU A 244 13.64 4.96 14.53
CA LEU A 244 14.08 5.49 13.24
C LEU A 244 14.01 7.02 13.22
N LEU A 245 12.98 7.58 13.83
CA LEU A 245 12.80 9.02 13.95
C LEU A 245 13.93 9.65 14.79
N GLU A 246 14.26 9.05 15.93
CA GLU A 246 15.41 9.47 16.74
C GLU A 246 16.75 9.36 15.99
N LEU A 247 16.94 8.32 15.16
CA LEU A 247 18.15 8.16 14.37
C LEU A 247 18.24 9.23 13.27
N HIS A 248 17.11 9.57 12.65
CA HIS A 248 17.04 10.66 11.67
C HIS A 248 17.39 12.00 12.32
N GLU A 249 16.77 12.33 13.46
CA GLU A 249 17.08 13.55 14.20
C GLU A 249 18.55 13.63 14.61
N LYS A 250 19.15 12.52 15.08
CA LYS A 250 20.58 12.45 15.39
C LYS A 250 21.46 12.62 14.16
N SER A 251 21.05 12.08 13.01
CA SER A 251 21.76 12.24 11.72
C SER A 251 21.71 13.70 11.24
N ASP A 252 20.55 14.35 11.36
CA ASP A 252 20.39 15.77 11.01
C ASP A 252 21.26 16.65 11.91
N MET A 253 21.26 16.39 13.23
CA MET A 253 22.12 17.10 14.20
C MET A 253 23.62 16.85 13.94
N GLN A 254 24.01 15.65 13.50
CA GLN A 254 25.38 15.36 13.10
C GLN A 254 25.77 16.09 11.80
N ALA A 255 24.86 16.19 10.84
CA ALA A 255 25.09 16.98 9.62
C ALA A 255 25.26 18.48 9.94
N GLU A 256 24.40 19.04 10.81
CA GLU A 256 24.50 20.45 11.23
C GLU A 256 25.76 20.76 12.07
N THR A 257 26.21 19.81 12.90
CA THR A 257 27.47 19.96 13.65
C THR A 257 28.70 19.80 12.78
N LEU A 258 28.69 18.92 11.78
CA LEU A 258 29.76 18.84 10.79
C LEU A 258 29.84 20.11 9.94
N ASP A 259 28.70 20.68 9.53
CA ASP A 259 28.64 21.98 8.83
C ASP A 259 29.09 23.15 9.71
N SER A 260 28.79 23.13 11.01
CA SER A 260 29.27 24.17 11.94
C SER A 260 30.77 24.03 12.24
N THR A 261 31.30 22.80 12.24
CA THR A 261 32.72 22.53 12.53
C THR A 261 33.60 22.83 11.31
N THR A 262 33.15 22.57 10.09
CA THR A 262 33.84 23.01 8.86
C THR A 262 33.90 24.53 8.79
N VAL A 263 32.82 25.24 9.17
CA VAL A 263 32.83 26.72 9.26
C VAL A 263 33.79 27.25 10.34
N GLN A 264 33.94 26.57 11.48
CA GLN A 264 34.92 26.95 12.51
C GLN A 264 36.37 26.63 12.14
N ILE A 265 36.62 25.52 11.44
CA ILE A 265 37.97 25.17 10.98
C ILE A 265 38.43 26.15 9.90
N ASP A 266 37.57 26.55 8.97
CA ASP A 266 37.91 27.55 7.94
C ASP A 266 38.16 28.95 8.55
N ALA A 267 37.42 29.35 9.59
CA ALA A 267 37.68 30.59 10.31
C ALA A 267 39.02 30.56 11.10
N SER A 268 39.35 29.42 11.72
CA SER A 268 40.59 29.23 12.50
C SER A 268 41.84 29.14 11.60
N VAL A 269 41.69 28.57 10.40
CA VAL A 269 42.78 28.51 9.40
C VAL A 269 43.07 29.90 8.82
N SER A 270 42.05 30.75 8.65
CA SER A 270 42.24 32.14 8.19
C SER A 270 42.92 33.05 9.24
N GLU A 271 42.68 32.83 10.54
CA GLU A 271 43.40 33.55 11.60
C GLU A 271 44.84 33.04 11.80
N GLY A 272 45.10 31.74 11.60
CA GLY A 272 46.43 31.13 11.72
C GLY A 272 47.44 31.54 10.63
N GLU A 273 46.99 31.83 9.41
CA GLU A 273 47.88 32.29 8.33
C GLU A 273 48.28 33.77 8.48
N SER A 274 47.50 34.57 9.20
CA SER A 274 47.81 35.99 9.45
C SER A 274 48.95 36.20 10.45
N HIS A 275 49.28 35.21 11.29
CA HIS A 275 50.26 35.34 12.37
C HIS A 275 51.68 34.85 12.02
N ILE A 276 51.86 34.16 10.89
CA ILE A 276 53.18 33.62 10.50
C ILE A 276 53.98 34.59 9.60
N GLN A 277 53.36 35.66 9.08
CA GLN A 277 54.03 36.62 8.18
C GLN A 277 54.62 37.88 8.85
N SER A 278 54.55 38.05 10.18
CA SER A 278 54.95 39.32 10.83
C SER A 278 56.29 39.29 11.60
N SER A 279 57.03 38.18 11.62
CA SER A 279 58.25 38.06 12.44
C SER A 279 59.50 37.62 11.66
N GLN A 280 59.83 38.31 10.58
CA GLN A 280 61.17 38.23 9.98
C GLN A 280 61.52 39.52 9.22
N CYS A 281 62.11 40.49 9.91
CA CYS A 281 63.15 41.41 9.42
C CYS A 281 63.48 42.43 10.52
N GLU A 282 64.60 42.23 11.22
CA GLU A 282 65.63 43.26 11.45
C GLU A 282 66.73 42.69 12.36
N SER A 283 67.75 42.12 11.72
CA SER A 283 69.14 42.11 12.20
C SER A 283 69.67 43.52 11.89
N GLY A 284 70.23 44.32 12.79
CA GLY A 284 71.26 44.04 13.79
C GLY A 284 72.43 44.99 13.51
N THR A 285 72.88 45.79 14.48
CA THR A 285 74.27 46.29 14.54
C THR A 285 74.66 46.61 15.99
N LEU A 286 75.75 45.96 16.42
CA LEU A 286 76.51 46.14 17.67
C LEU A 286 76.98 47.61 17.80
N THR A 287 77.21 48.18 19.00
CA THR A 287 78.42 47.99 19.84
C THR A 287 78.26 48.78 21.17
N VAL A 288 78.52 48.14 22.32
CA VAL A 288 79.70 48.28 23.21
C VAL A 288 79.48 49.17 24.45
N GLN A 289 79.54 48.50 25.60
CA GLN A 289 80.09 48.82 26.94
C GLN A 289 80.21 50.27 27.43
N GLU A 290 79.68 50.53 28.63
CA GLU A 290 80.42 50.92 29.86
C GLU A 290 79.38 51.12 31.00
N SER A 291 79.43 50.37 32.11
CA SER A 291 80.19 50.70 33.32
C SER A 291 79.79 52.02 34.02
N ARG A 292 78.56 52.11 34.55
CA ARG A 292 78.21 52.49 35.94
C ARG A 292 76.71 52.67 36.10
#